data_AF-A0A084BBP2-F1
#
_entry.id   AF-A0A084BBP2-F1
#
_cell.length_a   1.000
_cell.length_b   1.000
_cell.length_c   1.000
_cell.angle_alpha   90.00
_cell.angle_beta   90.00
_cell.angle_gamma   90.00
#
_symmetry.space_group_name_H-M   'P 1'
#
loop_
_entity.id
_entity.type
_entity.pdbx_description
1 polymer ?
#
loop_
_entity_poly.entity_id
_entity_poly.type
_entity_poly.pdbx_seq_one_letter_code
_entity_poly.pdbx_strand_id
1 'polypeptide(L)'
;MASQSQPQDERENSTMGIVNFFSNDYSFQVQETCWERQRVDLDAACRIHFNSNGTVIQYGNETIPGTFEPNSDLAGLGVWWGLVSGLIVCILALLFVAREFFFLVKKFSGSYNKMRGRPGKANTSIAIAHVRKRNKLQVEYWAERWYAVFYPALRALIISTADVQAIVAVTYSIDFALQSKCSLSAYHYNVGINTILCSFVTTTLSVLIVRDYWRGALAPAFRFVIACAIFAILGRLLWYENSLASAPEATWSAKWPRVKGSNDDSTIFLPMACFLDPDLNPVIGLSPEQRERVGGDPGGVAPEFGIYWSMGVLFVIGHLSHLIRIRSRYREQKKLRLIRHFSHTAYYGVCLSYCIAIYVLLWVHINRIRSFVHQGRWIRGGNTDANAEHAIRGVGQILPITTTVGWIIFTGLDSIVFGARPKQEEGNK
;
A
#
# COMPACT_ATOMS: atom_id res chain seq x y z
N MET A 1 -55.91 6.03 40.67
CA MET A 1 -54.67 5.22 40.71
C MET A 1 -54.43 4.69 39.31
N ALA A 2 -53.57 5.35 38.54
CA ALA A 2 -53.16 4.92 37.21
C ALA A 2 -51.66 4.64 37.26
N SER A 3 -51.28 3.38 37.10
CA SER A 3 -49.89 2.93 37.14
C SER A 3 -49.26 3.17 35.77
N GLN A 4 -48.25 4.05 35.74
CA GLN A 4 -47.36 4.25 34.60
C GLN A 4 -46.53 2.97 34.37
N SER A 5 -46.60 2.41 33.16
CA SER A 5 -45.63 1.44 32.66
C SER A 5 -44.47 2.19 32.02
N GLN A 6 -43.29 2.14 32.64
CA GLN A 6 -42.04 2.64 32.06
C GLN A 6 -41.59 1.76 30.88
N PRO A 7 -40.94 2.33 29.84
CA PRO A 7 -40.28 1.54 28.81
C PRO A 7 -38.99 0.94 29.38
N GLN A 8 -38.80 -0.36 29.17
CA GLN A 8 -37.55 -1.06 29.48
C GLN A 8 -36.46 -0.58 28.52
N ASP A 9 -35.38 -0.05 29.09
CA ASP A 9 -34.11 0.19 28.40
C ASP A 9 -33.52 -1.15 27.91
N GLU A 10 -33.68 -1.44 26.62
CA GLU A 10 -32.85 -2.41 25.93
C GLU A 10 -31.42 -1.85 25.81
N ARG A 11 -30.59 -2.16 26.82
CA ARG A 11 -29.13 -2.16 26.63
C ARG A 11 -28.77 -3.31 25.71
N GLU A 12 -28.83 -3.06 24.40
CA GLU A 12 -28.17 -3.90 23.42
C GLU A 12 -26.65 -3.89 23.70
N ASN A 13 -26.13 -5.06 24.06
CA ASN A 13 -24.71 -5.32 24.22
C ASN A 13 -23.98 -5.06 22.89
N SER A 14 -23.35 -3.89 22.77
CA SER A 14 -22.56 -3.46 21.59
C SER A 14 -21.27 -4.27 21.33
N THR A 15 -21.12 -5.45 21.94
CA THR A 15 -19.98 -6.36 21.73
C THR A 15 -20.16 -7.32 20.53
N MET A 16 -21.26 -7.21 19.77
CA MET A 16 -21.62 -8.15 18.69
C MET A 16 -21.24 -7.68 17.27
N GLY A 17 -20.31 -6.74 17.11
CA GLY A 17 -19.89 -6.24 15.78
C GLY A 17 -18.72 -6.98 15.12
N ILE A 18 -17.76 -7.50 15.91
CA ILE A 18 -16.48 -7.99 15.38
C ILE A 18 -16.54 -9.48 15.01
N VAL A 19 -17.43 -10.26 15.65
CA VAL A 19 -17.48 -11.73 15.46
C VAL A 19 -18.14 -12.15 14.14
N ASN A 20 -18.99 -11.31 13.55
CA ASN A 20 -19.67 -11.61 12.27
C ASN A 20 -18.81 -11.35 11.02
N PHE A 21 -17.57 -10.90 11.16
CA PHE A 21 -16.70 -10.65 10.01
C PHE A 21 -16.30 -11.95 9.28
N PHE A 22 -16.31 -13.08 9.99
CA PHE A 22 -15.93 -14.40 9.46
C PHE A 22 -17.11 -15.31 9.13
N SER A 23 -18.36 -14.83 9.16
CA SER A 23 -19.48 -15.69 8.76
C SER A 23 -19.44 -15.96 7.25
N ASN A 24 -19.78 -17.19 6.87
CA ASN A 24 -19.85 -17.60 5.46
C ASN A 24 -21.08 -17.02 4.75
N ASP A 25 -22.03 -16.43 5.48
CA ASP A 25 -23.36 -16.01 5.00
C ASP A 25 -23.43 -14.52 4.64
N TYR A 26 -22.41 -14.03 3.95
CA TYR A 26 -22.36 -12.61 3.56
C TYR A 26 -23.22 -12.26 2.33
N SER A 27 -23.94 -13.21 1.73
CA SER A 27 -24.36 -13.10 0.32
C SER A 27 -25.86 -12.96 0.03
N PHE A 28 -26.75 -12.67 0.98
CA PHE A 28 -28.17 -12.49 0.63
C PHE A 28 -28.91 -11.37 1.37
N GLN A 29 -28.23 -10.59 2.21
CA GLN A 29 -28.85 -9.52 2.99
C GLN A 29 -28.13 -8.19 2.84
N VAL A 30 -27.44 -7.93 1.72
CA VAL A 30 -26.80 -6.62 1.51
C VAL A 30 -27.87 -5.53 1.52
N GLN A 31 -28.97 -5.73 0.79
CA GLN A 31 -30.10 -4.81 0.77
C GLN A 31 -30.76 -4.63 2.14
N GLU A 32 -31.09 -5.74 2.83
CA GLU A 32 -31.70 -5.70 4.17
C GLU A 32 -30.78 -5.00 5.18
N THR A 33 -29.49 -5.34 5.20
CA THR A 33 -28.49 -4.72 6.07
C THR A 33 -28.34 -3.23 5.80
N CYS A 34 -28.29 -2.83 4.53
CA CYS A 34 -28.17 -1.43 4.14
C CYS A 34 -29.41 -0.61 4.50
N TRP A 35 -30.59 -1.20 4.32
CA TRP A 35 -31.85 -0.59 4.72
C TRP A 35 -31.95 -0.44 6.24
N GLU A 36 -31.69 -1.51 7.00
CA GLU A 36 -31.83 -1.51 8.45
C GLU A 36 -30.81 -0.60 9.14
N ARG A 37 -29.54 -0.66 8.74
CA ARG A 37 -28.47 0.07 9.42
C ARG A 37 -28.30 1.50 8.96
N GLN A 38 -28.50 1.77 7.67
CA GLN A 38 -28.16 3.06 7.06
C GLN A 38 -29.35 3.75 6.39
N ARG A 39 -30.51 3.09 6.34
CA ARG A 39 -31.71 3.60 5.64
C ARG A 39 -31.43 3.91 4.17
N VAL A 40 -30.51 3.16 3.55
CA VAL A 40 -30.16 3.30 2.14
C VAL A 40 -30.97 2.28 1.34
N ASP A 41 -31.84 2.76 0.46
CA ASP A 41 -32.54 1.94 -0.52
C ASP A 41 -31.61 1.64 -1.70
N LEU A 42 -31.05 0.44 -1.75
CA LEU A 42 -30.13 0.04 -2.82
C LEU A 42 -30.82 -0.10 -4.18
N ASP A 43 -32.10 -0.48 -4.24
CA ASP A 43 -32.82 -0.60 -5.51
C ASP A 43 -32.93 0.75 -6.22
N ALA A 44 -33.04 1.82 -5.43
CA ALA A 44 -33.05 3.17 -5.92
C ALA A 44 -31.61 3.69 -6.12
N ALA A 45 -30.70 3.45 -5.18
CA ALA A 45 -29.33 3.96 -5.24
C ALA A 45 -28.47 3.36 -6.36
N CYS A 46 -28.76 2.12 -6.77
CA CYS A 46 -28.00 1.43 -7.81
C CYS A 46 -28.48 1.74 -9.23
N ARG A 47 -29.62 2.42 -9.43
CA ARG A 47 -30.14 2.70 -10.78
C ARG A 47 -29.31 3.74 -11.52
N ILE A 48 -29.21 3.57 -12.83
CA ILE A 48 -28.58 4.55 -13.74
C ILE A 48 -29.67 5.09 -14.67
N HIS A 49 -29.89 6.40 -14.63
CA HIS A 49 -30.87 7.06 -15.46
C HIS A 49 -30.21 7.64 -16.70
N PHE A 50 -30.68 7.25 -17.88
CA PHE A 50 -30.18 7.72 -19.16
C PHE A 50 -31.16 8.69 -19.81
N ASN A 51 -30.63 9.67 -20.54
CA ASN A 51 -31.41 10.49 -21.45
C ASN A 51 -31.78 9.71 -22.72
N SER A 52 -32.67 10.27 -23.55
CA SER A 52 -32.98 9.76 -24.89
C SER A 52 -31.73 9.58 -25.77
N ASN A 53 -30.69 10.38 -25.53
CA ASN A 53 -29.42 10.32 -26.25
C ASN A 53 -28.46 9.27 -25.69
N GLY A 54 -28.87 8.54 -24.63
CA GLY A 54 -28.08 7.55 -23.90
C GLY A 54 -26.98 8.13 -23.01
N THR A 55 -26.99 9.43 -22.73
CA THR A 55 -26.08 10.08 -21.75
C THR A 55 -26.60 9.85 -20.35
N VAL A 56 -25.74 9.66 -19.36
CA VAL A 56 -26.20 9.51 -17.99
C VAL A 56 -26.68 10.87 -17.47
N ILE A 57 -27.90 10.90 -16.93
CA ILE A 57 -28.46 12.08 -16.27
C ILE A 57 -28.18 12.00 -14.77
N GLN A 58 -28.27 10.79 -14.20
CA GLN A 58 -28.27 10.60 -12.76
C GLN A 58 -27.83 9.19 -12.38
N TYR A 59 -27.05 9.09 -11.31
CA TYR A 59 -26.75 7.85 -10.60
C TYR A 59 -27.51 7.79 -9.28
N GLY A 60 -28.33 6.76 -9.11
CA GLY A 60 -29.22 6.59 -7.97
C GLY A 60 -30.23 7.73 -7.80
N ASN A 61 -30.66 7.96 -6.57
CA ASN A 61 -31.64 9.01 -6.25
C ASN A 61 -31.06 10.43 -6.17
N GLU A 62 -29.74 10.57 -6.00
CA GLU A 62 -29.17 11.87 -5.58
C GLU A 62 -27.95 12.32 -6.39
N THR A 63 -27.26 11.41 -7.08
CA THR A 63 -25.95 11.75 -7.65
C THR A 63 -26.10 12.33 -9.05
N ILE A 64 -26.25 13.65 -9.07
CA ILE A 64 -26.11 14.52 -10.25
C ILE A 64 -24.67 15.06 -10.24
N PRO A 65 -24.04 15.37 -11.39
CA PRO A 65 -22.76 16.09 -11.41
C PRO A 65 -22.75 17.28 -10.42
N GLY A 66 -21.77 17.31 -9.53
CA GLY A 66 -21.62 18.35 -8.49
C GLY A 66 -22.33 18.07 -7.16
N THR A 67 -22.94 16.89 -6.98
CA THR A 67 -23.60 16.50 -5.72
C THR A 67 -22.91 15.32 -5.01
N PHE A 68 -21.94 14.68 -5.67
CA PHE A 68 -21.26 13.51 -5.13
C PHE A 68 -20.55 13.84 -3.81
N GLU A 69 -20.85 13.07 -2.77
CA GLU A 69 -20.34 13.30 -1.42
C GLU A 69 -18.86 12.91 -1.32
N PRO A 70 -17.96 13.85 -0.97
CA PRO A 70 -16.55 13.55 -0.82
C PRO A 70 -16.27 12.74 0.46
N ASN A 71 -15.42 11.70 0.36
CA ASN A 71 -14.88 11.03 1.55
C ASN A 71 -13.39 11.34 1.70
N SER A 72 -13.15 12.41 2.45
CA SER A 72 -11.83 12.98 2.65
C SER A 72 -10.89 12.09 3.47
N ASP A 73 -11.41 11.12 4.24
CA ASP A 73 -10.61 10.21 5.06
C ASP A 73 -10.05 9.01 4.25
N LEU A 74 -10.69 8.67 3.12
CA LEU A 74 -10.26 7.62 2.19
C LEU A 74 -9.52 8.16 0.97
N ALA A 75 -9.99 9.27 0.39
CA ALA A 75 -9.42 9.84 -0.84
C ALA A 75 -8.78 11.21 -0.66
N GLY A 76 -8.60 11.67 0.59
CA GLY A 76 -8.05 12.99 0.88
C GLY A 76 -6.54 13.13 0.70
N LEU A 77 -6.08 14.37 0.83
CA LEU A 77 -4.66 14.72 0.77
C LEU A 77 -3.80 14.01 1.83
N GLY A 78 -4.34 13.73 3.02
CA GLY A 78 -3.57 13.05 4.06
C GLY A 78 -3.16 11.63 3.66
N VAL A 79 -4.08 10.89 3.05
CA VAL A 79 -3.84 9.56 2.48
C VAL A 79 -2.75 9.63 1.41
N TRP A 80 -2.84 10.64 0.55
CA TRP A 80 -1.84 10.90 -0.48
C TRP A 80 -0.45 11.15 0.09
N TRP A 81 -0.34 12.00 1.13
CA TRP A 81 0.93 12.25 1.83
C TRP A 81 1.48 10.99 2.50
N GLY A 82 0.60 10.17 3.07
CA GLY A 82 0.96 8.84 3.58
C GLY A 82 1.58 7.97 2.48
N LEU A 83 1.02 7.96 1.28
CA LEU A 83 1.58 7.20 0.17
C LEU A 83 2.90 7.78 -0.36
N VAL A 84 3.08 9.11 -0.34
CA VAL A 84 4.34 9.76 -0.71
C VAL A 84 5.48 9.33 0.19
N SER A 85 5.23 9.13 1.49
CA SER A 85 6.28 8.67 2.41
C SER A 85 6.75 7.25 2.09
N GLY A 86 5.83 6.34 1.76
CA GLY A 86 6.18 5.02 1.25
C GLY A 86 6.99 5.07 -0.04
N LEU A 87 6.67 6.00 -0.96
CA LEU A 87 7.45 6.22 -2.18
C LEU A 87 8.88 6.70 -1.89
N ILE A 88 9.05 7.64 -0.95
CA ILE A 88 10.37 8.10 -0.51
C ILE A 88 11.19 6.93 0.03
N VAL A 89 10.58 6.08 0.86
CA VAL A 89 11.24 4.88 1.39
C VAL A 89 11.65 3.91 0.27
N CYS A 90 10.78 3.68 -0.72
CA CYS A 90 11.08 2.89 -1.91
C CYS A 90 12.30 3.44 -2.67
N ILE A 91 12.37 4.76 -2.87
CA ILE A 91 13.50 5.43 -3.55
C ILE A 91 14.80 5.24 -2.74
N LEU A 92 14.76 5.50 -1.43
CA LEU A 92 15.93 5.33 -0.56
C LEU A 92 16.42 3.88 -0.53
N ALA A 93 15.50 2.91 -0.53
CA ALA A 93 15.81 1.50 -0.62
C ALA A 93 16.50 1.14 -1.95
N LEU A 94 16.01 1.68 -3.07
CA LEU A 94 16.61 1.46 -4.39
C LEU A 94 18.03 2.02 -4.44
N LEU A 95 18.25 3.23 -3.95
CA LEU A 95 19.57 3.87 -3.89
C LEU A 95 20.55 3.03 -3.06
N PHE A 96 20.07 2.48 -1.94
CA PHE A 96 20.87 1.59 -1.09
C PHE A 96 21.28 0.30 -1.84
N VAL A 97 20.35 -0.35 -2.53
CA VAL A 97 20.65 -1.57 -3.29
C VAL A 97 21.52 -1.29 -4.50
N ALA A 98 21.29 -0.20 -5.23
CA ALA A 98 22.13 0.22 -6.35
C ALA A 98 23.58 0.45 -5.90
N ARG A 99 23.77 1.09 -4.74
CA ARG A 99 25.08 1.26 -4.10
C ARG A 99 25.73 -0.10 -3.80
N GLU A 100 25.06 -0.99 -3.09
CA GLU A 100 25.59 -2.32 -2.74
C GLU A 100 25.98 -3.13 -3.99
N PHE A 101 25.13 -3.10 -5.01
CA PHE A 101 25.40 -3.74 -6.30
C PHE A 101 26.64 -3.14 -6.96
N PHE A 102 26.78 -1.81 -7.00
CA PHE A 102 27.95 -1.16 -7.56
C PHE A 102 29.25 -1.54 -6.84
N PHE A 103 29.23 -1.61 -5.50
CA PHE A 103 30.39 -2.07 -4.72
C PHE A 103 30.78 -3.51 -5.03
N LEU A 104 29.79 -4.39 -5.22
CA LEU A 104 30.03 -5.78 -5.61
C LEU A 104 30.69 -5.86 -7.00
N VAL A 105 30.13 -5.16 -8.00
CA VAL A 105 30.69 -5.12 -9.37
C VAL A 105 32.13 -4.62 -9.35
N LYS A 106 32.41 -3.55 -8.61
CA LYS A 106 33.77 -3.01 -8.47
C LYS A 106 34.74 -3.99 -7.83
N LYS A 107 34.31 -4.73 -6.80
CA LYS A 107 35.11 -5.77 -6.14
C LYS A 107 35.46 -6.91 -7.09
N PHE A 108 34.49 -7.34 -7.92
CA PHE A 108 34.71 -8.35 -8.96
C PHE A 108 35.70 -7.87 -10.03
N SER A 109 35.51 -6.66 -10.57
CA SER A 109 36.38 -6.07 -11.58
C SER A 109 37.82 -5.92 -11.07
N GLY A 110 38.00 -5.45 -9.84
CA GLY A 110 39.32 -5.33 -9.21
C GLY A 110 40.01 -6.68 -9.00
N SER A 111 39.26 -7.71 -8.60
CA SER A 111 39.80 -9.05 -8.44
C SER A 111 40.18 -9.69 -9.78
N TYR A 112 39.38 -9.47 -10.83
CA TYR A 112 39.67 -9.92 -12.19
C TYR A 112 40.94 -9.27 -12.75
N ASN A 113 41.08 -7.95 -12.60
CA ASN A 113 42.29 -7.22 -13.03
C ASN A 113 43.55 -7.63 -12.26
N LYS A 114 43.41 -8.05 -11.00
CA LYS A 114 44.52 -8.61 -10.21
C LYS A 114 44.96 -10.00 -10.71
N MET A 115 44.02 -10.83 -11.17
CA MET A 115 44.34 -12.13 -11.76
C MET A 115 44.92 -12.02 -13.16
N ARG A 116 44.52 -11.02 -13.95
CA ARG A 116 45.03 -10.79 -15.31
C ARG A 116 46.42 -10.14 -15.36
N GLY A 117 47.20 -10.31 -14.29
CA GLY A 117 48.57 -9.86 -14.05
C GLY A 117 49.15 -8.98 -15.16
N ARG A 118 49.04 -7.65 -15.02
CA ARG A 118 49.80 -6.74 -15.88
C ARG A 118 51.28 -6.88 -15.52
N PRO A 119 52.13 -7.46 -16.39
CA PRO A 119 53.57 -7.44 -16.17
C PRO A 119 54.08 -6.05 -16.52
N GLY A 120 54.92 -5.47 -15.67
CA GLY A 120 55.76 -4.32 -16.02
C GLY A 120 55.10 -2.95 -15.83
N LYS A 121 55.39 -2.32 -14.68
CA LYS A 121 55.69 -0.88 -14.52
C LYS A 121 56.09 -0.65 -13.06
N ALA A 122 57.34 -1.02 -12.75
CA ALA A 122 57.88 -1.06 -11.39
C ALA A 122 58.46 0.27 -10.88
N ASN A 123 58.53 1.33 -11.69
CA ASN A 123 59.36 2.50 -11.32
C ASN A 123 58.59 3.81 -11.05
N THR A 124 57.26 3.77 -10.87
CA THR A 124 56.50 5.00 -10.60
C THR A 124 56.39 5.28 -9.09
N SER A 125 57.33 6.12 -8.62
CA SER A 125 57.41 6.89 -7.36
C SER A 125 56.58 6.46 -6.12
N ILE A 126 57.31 6.05 -5.08
CA ILE A 126 56.82 5.73 -3.72
C ILE A 126 56.01 6.90 -3.11
N ALA A 127 56.35 8.16 -3.42
CA ALA A 127 55.66 9.33 -2.89
C ALA A 127 54.19 9.46 -3.38
N ILE A 128 53.92 9.20 -4.66
CA ILE A 128 52.55 9.23 -5.21
C ILE A 128 51.72 8.09 -4.62
N ALA A 129 52.33 6.93 -4.35
CA ALA A 129 51.66 5.82 -3.70
C ALA A 129 51.26 6.15 -2.25
N HIS A 130 52.10 6.86 -1.49
CA HIS A 130 51.78 7.29 -0.12
C HIS A 130 50.65 8.31 -0.04
N VAL A 131 50.66 9.36 -0.89
CA VAL A 131 49.58 10.36 -0.94
C VAL A 131 48.25 9.69 -1.34
N ARG A 132 48.28 8.81 -2.34
CA ARG A 132 47.10 8.04 -2.78
C ARG A 132 46.57 7.12 -1.68
N LYS A 133 47.45 6.52 -0.87
CA LYS A 133 47.07 5.66 0.26
C LYS A 133 46.38 6.47 1.37
N ARG A 134 46.88 7.66 1.70
CA ARG A 134 46.29 8.53 2.74
C ARG A 134 44.89 9.03 2.34
N ASN A 135 44.72 9.53 1.12
CA ASN A 135 43.40 9.96 0.62
C ASN A 135 42.40 8.80 0.58
N LYS A 136 42.86 7.59 0.23
CA LYS A 136 42.02 6.39 0.23
C LYS A 136 41.52 6.03 1.63
N LEU A 137 42.40 6.04 2.64
CA LEU A 137 42.03 5.78 4.04
C LEU A 137 41.02 6.78 4.57
N GLN A 138 41.19 8.07 4.25
CA GLN A 138 40.25 9.11 4.67
C GLN A 138 38.86 8.92 4.04
N VAL A 139 38.78 8.63 2.74
CA VAL A 139 37.50 8.36 2.06
C VAL A 139 36.81 7.11 2.61
N GLU A 140 37.57 6.02 2.87
CA GLU A 140 37.03 4.79 3.47
C GLU A 140 36.49 5.06 4.89
N TYR A 141 37.22 5.81 5.72
CA TYR A 141 36.77 6.19 7.06
C TYR A 141 35.47 7.01 7.04
N TRP A 142 35.39 8.02 6.17
CA TRP A 142 34.16 8.80 6.02
C TRP A 142 32.99 7.94 5.53
N ALA A 143 33.22 7.04 4.58
CA ALA A 143 32.18 6.15 4.06
C ALA A 143 31.67 5.15 5.11
N GLU A 144 32.56 4.61 5.95
CA GLU A 144 32.20 3.73 7.07
C GLU A 144 31.41 4.48 8.14
N ARG A 145 31.84 5.68 8.51
CA ARG A 145 31.12 6.53 9.48
C ARG A 145 29.72 6.90 8.97
N TRP A 146 29.61 7.33 7.71
CA TRP A 146 28.32 7.62 7.10
C TRP A 146 27.42 6.39 7.06
N TYR A 147 27.96 5.22 6.74
CA TYR A 147 27.20 3.97 6.76
C TYR A 147 26.72 3.62 8.16
N ALA A 148 27.56 3.79 9.18
CA ALA A 148 27.24 3.50 10.58
C ALA A 148 26.08 4.37 11.11
N VAL A 149 25.92 5.60 10.62
CA VAL A 149 24.82 6.50 11.00
C VAL A 149 23.60 6.32 10.11
N PHE A 150 23.80 6.29 8.79
CA PHE A 150 22.72 6.26 7.81
C PHE A 150 21.96 4.93 7.81
N TYR A 151 22.66 3.80 7.96
CA TYR A 151 22.01 2.49 7.90
C TYR A 151 20.99 2.26 9.05
N PRO A 152 21.32 2.55 10.32
CA PRO A 152 20.32 2.51 11.39
C PRO A 152 19.15 3.46 11.16
N ALA A 153 19.40 4.70 10.71
CA ALA A 153 18.36 5.67 10.42
C ALA A 153 17.41 5.19 9.31
N LEU A 154 17.96 4.73 8.18
CA LEU A 154 17.18 4.18 7.07
C LEU A 154 16.38 2.95 7.51
N ARG A 155 16.99 2.07 8.31
CA ARG A 155 16.29 0.92 8.88
C ARG A 155 15.12 1.34 9.76
N ALA A 156 15.33 2.29 10.66
CA ALA A 156 14.28 2.80 11.54
C ALA A 156 13.14 3.41 10.71
N LEU A 157 13.48 4.22 9.70
CA LEU A 157 12.52 4.84 8.80
C LEU A 157 11.70 3.81 8.00
N ILE A 158 12.33 2.76 7.48
CA ILE A 158 11.64 1.67 6.76
C ILE A 158 10.64 0.96 7.67
N ILE A 159 11.06 0.61 8.90
CA ILE A 159 10.20 -0.08 9.87
C ILE A 159 9.04 0.82 10.30
N SER A 160 9.32 2.07 10.66
CA SER A 160 8.28 3.01 11.11
C SER A 160 7.27 3.31 10.00
N THR A 161 7.73 3.46 8.76
CA THR A 161 6.84 3.69 7.62
C THR A 161 5.96 2.47 7.39
N ALA A 162 6.52 1.25 7.45
CA ALA A 162 5.73 0.02 7.35
C ALA A 162 4.70 -0.09 8.49
N ASP A 163 5.05 0.29 9.71
CA ASP A 163 4.12 0.27 10.85
C ASP A 163 2.96 1.25 10.68
N VAL A 164 3.24 2.48 10.25
CA VAL A 164 2.20 3.49 9.96
C VAL A 164 1.29 3.00 8.84
N GLN A 165 1.85 2.46 7.76
CA GLN A 165 1.08 1.92 6.65
C GLN A 165 0.23 0.71 7.06
N ALA A 166 0.76 -0.18 7.90
CA ALA A 166 -0.01 -1.31 8.44
C ALA A 166 -1.20 -0.82 9.29
N ILE A 167 -1.04 0.23 10.09
CA ILE A 167 -2.14 0.84 10.86
C ILE A 167 -3.19 1.45 9.92
N VAL A 168 -2.78 2.16 8.87
CA VAL A 168 -3.70 2.69 7.85
C VAL A 168 -4.48 1.56 7.19
N ALA A 169 -3.80 0.48 6.79
CA ALA A 169 -4.44 -0.69 6.19
C ALA A 169 -5.45 -1.36 7.12
N VAL A 170 -5.12 -1.53 8.40
CA VAL A 170 -6.04 -2.07 9.41
C VAL A 170 -7.24 -1.14 9.58
N THR A 171 -7.01 0.17 9.63
CA THR A 171 -8.07 1.16 9.79
C THR A 171 -9.05 1.09 8.61
N TYR A 172 -8.56 1.04 7.37
CA TYR A 172 -9.41 0.91 6.19
C TYR A 172 -10.12 -0.44 6.12
N SER A 173 -9.44 -1.51 6.54
CA SER A 173 -10.04 -2.84 6.62
C SER A 173 -11.21 -2.87 7.61
N ILE A 174 -11.06 -2.21 8.76
CA ILE A 174 -12.12 -2.07 9.77
C ILE A 174 -13.24 -1.16 9.26
N ASP A 175 -12.91 -0.04 8.61
CA ASP A 175 -13.92 0.85 8.02
C ASP A 175 -14.81 0.08 7.03
N PHE A 176 -14.20 -0.61 6.07
CA PHE A 176 -14.87 -1.48 5.08
C PHE A 176 -15.68 -2.60 5.73
N ALA A 177 -15.25 -3.07 6.89
CA ALA A 177 -15.97 -4.08 7.66
C ALA A 177 -17.24 -3.54 8.32
N LEU A 178 -17.17 -2.34 8.89
CA LEU A 178 -18.18 -1.84 9.81
C LEU A 178 -19.25 -0.99 9.14
N GLN A 179 -18.86 -0.08 8.24
CA GLN A 179 -19.72 1.05 7.89
C GLN A 179 -19.84 1.31 6.39
N SER A 180 -18.92 0.83 5.57
CA SER A 180 -18.74 1.41 4.24
C SER A 180 -19.03 0.44 3.10
N LYS A 181 -20.10 -0.36 3.20
CA LYS A 181 -20.62 -1.12 2.03
C LYS A 181 -21.71 -0.37 1.29
N CYS A 182 -22.64 0.24 2.02
CA CYS A 182 -23.87 0.82 1.45
C CYS A 182 -23.73 2.29 1.04
N SER A 183 -22.93 3.06 1.78
CA SER A 183 -22.70 4.49 1.52
C SER A 183 -21.39 4.76 0.78
N LEU A 184 -20.45 3.83 0.83
CA LEU A 184 -19.16 3.98 0.18
C LEU A 184 -19.31 3.83 -1.31
N SER A 185 -18.91 4.84 -2.07
CA SER A 185 -18.84 4.71 -3.51
C SER A 185 -17.75 3.74 -3.93
N ALA A 186 -17.92 3.17 -5.12
CA ALA A 186 -16.93 2.28 -5.71
C ALA A 186 -15.58 3.01 -5.97
N TYR A 187 -15.59 4.33 -6.22
CA TYR A 187 -14.41 5.19 -6.23
C TYR A 187 -13.61 5.11 -4.93
N HIS A 188 -14.26 5.40 -3.80
CA HIS A 188 -13.58 5.42 -2.50
C HIS A 188 -13.13 4.02 -2.08
N TYR A 189 -13.92 3.00 -2.39
CA TYR A 189 -13.54 1.61 -2.21
C TYR A 189 -12.26 1.26 -2.98
N ASN A 190 -12.20 1.60 -4.28
CA ASN A 190 -11.04 1.31 -5.11
C ASN A 190 -9.78 2.03 -4.60
N VAL A 191 -9.89 3.32 -4.23
CA VAL A 191 -8.79 4.06 -3.62
C VAL A 191 -8.32 3.35 -2.34
N GLY A 192 -9.23 2.99 -1.44
CA GLY A 192 -8.87 2.35 -0.18
C GLY A 192 -8.25 0.95 -0.36
N ILE A 193 -8.78 0.10 -1.25
CA ILE A 193 -8.18 -1.21 -1.59
C ILE A 193 -6.76 -1.05 -2.12
N ASN A 194 -6.54 -0.12 -3.05
CA ASN A 194 -5.21 0.15 -3.59
C ASN A 194 -4.27 0.74 -2.51
N THR A 195 -4.78 1.51 -1.55
CA THR A 195 -4.00 1.98 -0.40
C THR A 195 -3.63 0.84 0.56
N ILE A 196 -4.54 -0.11 0.81
CA ILE A 196 -4.24 -1.32 1.59
C ILE A 196 -3.17 -2.15 0.87
N LEU A 197 -3.25 -2.30 -0.46
CA LEU A 197 -2.22 -2.97 -1.26
C LEU A 197 -0.86 -2.25 -1.16
N CYS A 198 -0.81 -0.92 -1.31
CA CYS A 198 0.40 -0.13 -1.07
C CYS A 198 0.99 -0.37 0.33
N SER A 199 0.14 -0.48 1.33
CA SER A 199 0.55 -0.74 2.71
C SER A 199 1.11 -2.15 2.88
N PHE A 200 0.53 -3.14 2.21
CA PHE A 200 1.05 -4.50 2.21
C PHE A 200 2.38 -4.62 1.45
N VAL A 201 2.54 -3.87 0.36
CA VAL A 201 3.81 -3.76 -0.38
C VAL A 201 4.90 -3.16 0.50
N THR A 202 4.63 -2.06 1.22
CA THR A 202 5.62 -1.45 2.13
C THR A 202 5.96 -2.35 3.32
N THR A 203 4.99 -3.07 3.85
CA THR A 203 5.21 -4.09 4.88
C THR A 203 6.14 -5.21 4.36
N THR A 204 5.86 -5.74 3.17
CA THR A 204 6.68 -6.76 2.51
C THR A 204 8.10 -6.27 2.21
N LEU A 205 8.20 -5.04 1.72
CA LEU A 205 9.46 -4.34 1.48
C LEU A 205 10.31 -4.26 2.75
N SER A 206 9.71 -3.94 3.90
CA SER A 206 10.41 -3.85 5.18
C SER A 206 11.03 -5.18 5.60
N VAL A 207 10.31 -6.30 5.40
CA VAL A 207 10.80 -7.65 5.69
C VAL A 207 11.96 -8.00 4.77
N LEU A 208 11.89 -7.64 3.49
CA LEU A 208 12.94 -7.93 2.52
C LEU A 208 14.23 -7.15 2.84
N ILE A 209 14.15 -5.84 3.10
CA ILE A 209 15.33 -4.98 3.25
C ILE A 209 16.01 -5.15 4.61
N VAL A 210 15.24 -5.22 5.69
CA VAL A 210 15.80 -5.16 7.04
C VAL A 210 16.42 -6.51 7.40
N ARG A 211 17.74 -6.63 7.30
CA ARG A 211 18.48 -7.89 7.51
C ARG A 211 18.27 -8.49 8.90
N ASP A 212 18.13 -7.64 9.90
CA ASP A 212 17.95 -8.01 11.30
C ASP A 212 16.49 -7.82 11.74
N TYR A 213 15.52 -8.08 10.84
CA TYR A 213 14.09 -7.91 11.11
C TYR A 213 13.70 -8.64 12.39
N TRP A 214 14.12 -9.91 12.53
CA TRP A 214 13.82 -10.79 13.67
C TRP A 214 14.76 -10.67 14.88
N ARG A 215 15.54 -9.59 15.01
CA ARG A 215 16.54 -9.49 16.10
C ARG A 215 15.93 -9.47 17.51
N GLY A 216 14.75 -8.90 17.68
CA GLY A 216 13.92 -9.07 18.88
C GLY A 216 12.62 -9.71 18.45
N ALA A 217 12.25 -10.88 18.97
CA ALA A 217 11.19 -11.70 18.38
C ALA A 217 9.78 -11.07 18.48
N LEU A 218 9.50 -10.32 19.54
CA LEU A 218 8.15 -9.83 19.85
C LEU A 218 7.58 -8.86 18.82
N ALA A 219 8.31 -7.78 18.51
CA ALA A 219 7.79 -6.75 17.61
C ALA A 219 7.61 -7.22 16.14
N PRO A 220 8.53 -8.01 15.56
CA PRO A 220 8.37 -8.69 14.27
C PRO A 220 7.25 -9.72 14.26
N ALA A 221 7.06 -10.48 15.34
CA ALA A 221 5.95 -11.41 15.46
C ALA A 221 4.60 -10.66 15.43
N PHE A 222 4.49 -9.57 16.17
CA PHE A 222 3.31 -8.71 16.14
C PHE A 222 3.04 -8.15 14.73
N ARG A 223 4.06 -7.61 14.05
CA ARG A 223 3.94 -7.14 12.66
C ARG A 223 3.53 -8.25 11.70
N PHE A 224 4.08 -9.45 11.86
CA PHE A 224 3.72 -10.61 11.06
C PHE A 224 2.23 -10.96 11.24
N VAL A 225 1.74 -11.00 12.48
CA VAL A 225 0.32 -11.26 12.76
C VAL A 225 -0.58 -10.18 12.14
N ILE A 226 -0.23 -8.91 12.28
CA ILE A 226 -0.97 -7.81 11.64
C ILE A 226 -0.96 -7.95 10.12
N ALA A 227 0.21 -8.22 9.52
CA ALA A 227 0.34 -8.39 8.07
C ALA A 227 -0.50 -9.57 7.57
N CYS A 228 -0.55 -10.69 8.31
CA CYS A 228 -1.42 -11.82 8.01
C CYS A 228 -2.90 -11.46 8.12
N ALA A 229 -3.30 -10.67 9.12
CA ALA A 229 -4.67 -10.19 9.26
C ALA A 229 -5.07 -9.26 8.09
N ILE A 230 -4.20 -8.29 7.74
CA ILE A 230 -4.39 -7.41 6.57
C ILE A 230 -4.53 -8.26 5.30
N PHE A 231 -3.63 -9.24 5.10
CA PHE A 231 -3.66 -10.12 3.94
C PHE A 231 -4.96 -10.93 3.86
N ALA A 232 -5.42 -11.50 4.98
CA ALA A 232 -6.68 -12.24 5.01
C ALA A 232 -7.89 -11.37 4.70
N ILE A 233 -7.96 -10.16 5.29
CA ILE A 233 -9.07 -9.23 5.04
C ILE A 233 -9.05 -8.74 3.59
N LEU A 234 -7.90 -8.28 3.10
CA LEU A 234 -7.73 -7.86 1.71
C LEU A 234 -8.06 -8.99 0.73
N GLY A 235 -7.61 -10.21 1.01
CA GLY A 235 -7.92 -11.39 0.22
C GLY A 235 -9.41 -11.66 0.16
N ARG A 236 -10.14 -11.48 1.27
CA ARG A 236 -11.59 -11.61 1.30
C ARG A 236 -12.28 -10.52 0.48
N LEU A 237 -11.85 -9.27 0.60
CA LEU A 237 -12.38 -8.13 -0.16
C LEU A 237 -12.19 -8.31 -1.68
N LEU A 238 -10.97 -8.64 -2.11
CA LEU A 238 -10.65 -8.90 -3.51
C LEU A 238 -11.29 -10.19 -4.03
N TRP A 239 -11.43 -11.22 -3.17
CA TRP A 239 -12.15 -12.42 -3.54
C TRP A 239 -13.60 -12.11 -3.85
N TYR A 240 -14.29 -11.28 -3.05
CA TYR A 240 -15.67 -10.91 -3.35
C TYR A 240 -15.79 -10.19 -4.69
N GLU A 241 -14.95 -9.18 -4.91
CA GLU A 241 -14.87 -8.45 -6.18
C GLU A 241 -14.66 -9.41 -7.37
N ASN A 242 -13.85 -10.46 -7.19
CA ASN A 242 -13.50 -11.42 -8.23
C ASN A 242 -14.34 -12.72 -8.24
N SER A 243 -15.19 -12.99 -7.25
CA SER A 243 -16.07 -14.17 -7.25
C SER A 243 -17.42 -13.84 -7.89
N LEU A 244 -17.85 -12.59 -7.77
CA LEU A 244 -19.03 -12.06 -8.44
C LEU A 244 -18.77 -11.82 -9.94
N ALA A 245 -17.49 -11.74 -10.30
CA ALA A 245 -16.96 -11.79 -11.66
C ALA A 245 -17.18 -13.12 -12.42
N SER A 246 -17.78 -14.15 -11.80
CA SER A 246 -18.04 -15.44 -12.46
C SER A 246 -18.99 -15.33 -13.66
N ALA A 247 -19.76 -14.25 -13.74
CA ALA A 247 -20.32 -13.78 -15.01
C ALA A 247 -19.32 -12.78 -15.63
N PRO A 248 -18.65 -13.10 -16.75
CA PRO A 248 -17.68 -12.19 -17.38
C PRO A 248 -18.30 -10.85 -17.80
N GLU A 249 -19.64 -10.76 -17.87
CA GLU A 249 -20.37 -9.51 -18.10
C GLU A 249 -20.58 -8.66 -16.84
N ALA A 250 -20.35 -9.23 -15.66
CA ALA A 250 -20.61 -8.63 -14.34
C ALA A 250 -19.33 -8.31 -13.55
N THR A 251 -18.14 -8.59 -14.08
CA THR A 251 -16.88 -8.11 -13.47
C THR A 251 -16.89 -6.59 -13.44
N TRP A 252 -17.09 -6.00 -12.27
CA TRP A 252 -16.69 -4.63 -12.06
C TRP A 252 -15.17 -4.59 -11.91
N SER A 253 -14.49 -4.48 -13.04
CA SER A 253 -13.16 -3.88 -13.04
C SER A 253 -13.44 -2.39 -13.17
N ALA A 254 -12.97 -1.57 -12.22
CA ALA A 254 -12.95 -0.11 -12.37
C ALA A 254 -11.97 0.30 -13.50
N LYS A 255 -12.20 -0.22 -14.70
CA LYS A 255 -11.55 0.24 -15.90
C LYS A 255 -12.19 1.57 -16.21
N TRP A 256 -11.33 2.57 -16.12
CA TRP A 256 -11.41 3.84 -16.80
C TRP A 256 -12.41 3.87 -17.96
N PRO A 257 -13.37 4.81 -17.95
CA PRO A 257 -14.10 5.13 -19.17
C PRO A 257 -13.07 5.35 -20.29
N ARG A 258 -13.10 4.52 -21.33
CA ARG A 258 -12.15 4.61 -22.45
C ARG A 258 -12.49 5.76 -23.40
N VAL A 259 -13.67 6.35 -23.25
CA VAL A 259 -14.22 7.32 -24.18
C VAL A 259 -13.53 8.67 -23.98
N LYS A 260 -12.65 9.02 -24.93
CA LYS A 260 -12.12 10.37 -25.07
C LYS A 260 -13.26 11.31 -25.44
N GLY A 261 -13.73 12.14 -24.50
CA GLY A 261 -14.61 13.27 -24.79
C GLY A 261 -15.86 13.41 -23.91
N SER A 262 -16.27 12.38 -23.18
CA SER A 262 -17.29 12.46 -22.12
C SER A 262 -16.65 12.05 -20.81
N ASN A 263 -15.92 12.97 -20.18
CA ASN A 263 -15.21 12.72 -18.92
C ASN A 263 -16.15 12.59 -17.72
N ASP A 264 -17.45 12.55 -17.96
CA ASP A 264 -18.44 12.73 -16.93
C ASP A 264 -18.97 11.34 -16.52
N ASP A 265 -19.52 10.55 -17.43
CA ASP A 265 -20.27 9.34 -17.03
C ASP A 265 -19.36 8.19 -16.55
N SER A 266 -19.44 7.82 -15.27
CA SER A 266 -18.78 6.62 -14.74
C SER A 266 -19.54 5.95 -13.60
N THR A 267 -19.62 4.62 -13.65
CA THR A 267 -20.19 3.79 -12.57
C THR A 267 -19.41 3.84 -11.25
N ILE A 268 -18.21 4.43 -11.21
CA ILE A 268 -17.41 4.56 -9.98
C ILE A 268 -18.10 5.41 -8.89
N PHE A 269 -19.09 6.22 -9.26
CA PHE A 269 -19.83 7.06 -8.31
C PHE A 269 -20.94 6.30 -7.58
N LEU A 270 -21.35 5.14 -8.08
CA LEU A 270 -22.36 4.32 -7.43
C LEU A 270 -21.82 3.70 -6.14
N PRO A 271 -22.71 3.41 -5.16
CA PRO A 271 -22.34 2.63 -3.99
C PRO A 271 -21.66 1.31 -4.35
N MET A 272 -20.64 0.93 -3.60
CA MET A 272 -19.92 -0.33 -3.81
C MET A 272 -20.84 -1.54 -3.62
N ALA A 273 -21.84 -1.45 -2.74
CA ALA A 273 -22.87 -2.48 -2.57
C ALA A 273 -23.54 -2.88 -3.88
N CYS A 274 -23.71 -1.95 -4.83
CA CYS A 274 -24.30 -2.23 -6.15
C CYS A 274 -23.48 -3.23 -6.96
N PHE A 275 -22.18 -3.37 -6.69
CA PHE A 275 -21.28 -4.31 -7.37
C PHE A 275 -20.99 -5.56 -6.55
N LEU A 276 -21.43 -5.60 -5.28
CA LEU A 276 -21.26 -6.75 -4.39
C LEU A 276 -22.43 -7.74 -4.48
N ASP A 277 -23.56 -7.33 -5.03
CA ASP A 277 -24.71 -8.18 -5.27
C ASP A 277 -24.99 -8.26 -6.79
N PRO A 278 -25.00 -9.44 -7.41
CA PRO A 278 -25.29 -9.57 -8.83
C PRO A 278 -26.66 -8.98 -9.22
N ASP A 279 -27.66 -9.08 -8.35
CA ASP A 279 -29.02 -8.65 -8.65
C ASP A 279 -29.15 -7.11 -8.65
N LEU A 280 -28.27 -6.44 -7.91
CA LEU A 280 -28.20 -4.98 -7.86
C LEU A 280 -27.24 -4.38 -8.90
N ASN A 281 -26.51 -5.20 -9.65
CA ASN A 281 -25.48 -4.74 -10.56
C ASN A 281 -26.11 -4.00 -11.75
N PRO A 282 -25.93 -2.67 -11.83
CA PRO A 282 -26.66 -1.88 -12.81
C PRO A 282 -26.12 -2.00 -14.21
N VAL A 283 -24.99 -2.70 -14.41
CA VAL A 283 -24.36 -2.90 -15.70
C VAL A 283 -24.97 -4.09 -16.47
N ILE A 284 -25.55 -5.07 -15.76
CA ILE A 284 -26.08 -6.31 -16.37
C ILE A 284 -27.23 -6.04 -17.34
N GLY A 285 -28.04 -5.01 -17.09
CA GLY A 285 -29.18 -4.64 -17.93
C GLY A 285 -28.90 -3.62 -19.04
N LEU A 286 -27.66 -3.13 -19.18
CA LEU A 286 -27.35 -2.03 -20.09
C LEU A 286 -27.04 -2.50 -21.51
N SER A 287 -27.41 -1.68 -22.51
CA SER A 287 -26.96 -1.90 -23.89
C SER A 287 -25.42 -1.82 -23.97
N PRO A 288 -24.78 -2.48 -24.95
CA PRO A 288 -23.32 -2.37 -25.13
C PRO A 288 -22.81 -0.92 -25.22
N GLU A 289 -23.56 -0.01 -25.86
CA GLU A 289 -23.19 1.41 -25.96
C GLU A 289 -23.30 2.13 -24.61
N GLN A 290 -24.33 1.80 -23.82
CA GLN A 290 -24.48 2.32 -22.45
C GLN A 290 -23.35 1.79 -21.55
N ARG A 291 -23.01 0.50 -21.66
CA ARG A 291 -21.89 -0.11 -20.92
C ARG A 291 -20.56 0.58 -21.22
N GLU A 292 -20.25 0.78 -22.50
CA GLU A 292 -19.02 1.46 -22.91
C GLU A 292 -18.94 2.89 -22.38
N ARG A 293 -20.07 3.62 -22.36
CA ARG A 293 -20.13 4.98 -21.83
C ARG A 293 -19.88 5.05 -20.33
N VAL A 294 -20.49 4.16 -19.54
CA VAL A 294 -20.36 4.19 -18.08
C VAL A 294 -19.08 3.51 -17.55
N GLY A 295 -18.20 3.07 -18.46
CA GLY A 295 -16.94 2.39 -18.14
C GLY A 295 -17.09 0.93 -17.71
N GLY A 296 -18.22 0.29 -18.03
CA GLY A 296 -18.41 -1.14 -17.78
C GLY A 296 -17.72 -1.96 -18.87
N ASP A 297 -16.47 -2.37 -18.65
CA ASP A 297 -15.83 -3.37 -19.51
C ASP A 297 -16.15 -4.77 -18.97
N PRO A 298 -16.90 -5.60 -19.71
CA PRO A 298 -17.16 -6.97 -19.32
C PRO A 298 -15.88 -7.80 -19.46
N GLY A 299 -15.23 -8.07 -18.33
CA GLY A 299 -14.38 -9.23 -18.19
C GLY A 299 -12.96 -8.94 -17.70
N GLY A 300 -12.46 -9.92 -16.96
CA GLY A 300 -11.07 -10.04 -16.53
C GLY A 300 -10.92 -10.13 -15.03
N VAL A 301 -9.91 -10.88 -14.60
CA VAL A 301 -9.47 -10.85 -13.21
C VAL A 301 -8.88 -9.47 -12.93
N ALA A 302 -9.36 -8.80 -11.89
CA ALA A 302 -8.82 -7.52 -11.45
C ALA A 302 -7.30 -7.62 -11.26
N PRO A 303 -6.47 -6.75 -11.87
CA PRO A 303 -5.01 -6.84 -11.73
C PRO A 303 -4.55 -6.79 -10.27
N GLU A 304 -5.32 -6.14 -9.40
CA GLU A 304 -5.19 -6.10 -7.94
C GLU A 304 -5.12 -7.49 -7.32
N PHE A 305 -5.91 -8.45 -7.83
CA PHE A 305 -5.90 -9.84 -7.36
C PHE A 305 -4.58 -10.54 -7.68
N GLY A 306 -4.02 -10.29 -8.86
CA GLY A 306 -2.69 -10.79 -9.24
C GLY A 306 -1.58 -10.19 -8.38
N ILE A 307 -1.67 -8.88 -8.12
CA ILE A 307 -0.74 -8.16 -7.22
C ILE A 307 -0.82 -8.69 -5.80
N TYR A 308 -2.03 -8.94 -5.29
CA TYR A 308 -2.27 -9.50 -3.97
C TYR A 308 -1.54 -10.84 -3.78
N TRP A 309 -1.74 -11.80 -4.70
CA TRP A 309 -1.07 -13.10 -4.61
C TRP A 309 0.44 -13.00 -4.75
N SER A 310 0.94 -12.18 -5.67
CA SER A 310 2.39 -12.03 -5.88
C SER A 310 3.07 -11.40 -4.66
N MET A 311 2.43 -10.43 -4.01
CA MET A 311 2.92 -9.85 -2.75
C MET A 311 2.88 -10.88 -1.61
N GLY A 312 1.81 -11.68 -1.52
CA GLY A 312 1.71 -12.75 -0.51
C GLY A 312 2.86 -13.76 -0.64
N VAL A 313 3.15 -14.20 -1.86
CA VAL A 313 4.30 -15.08 -2.14
C VAL A 313 5.61 -14.42 -1.74
N LEU A 314 5.84 -13.16 -2.13
CA LEU A 314 7.08 -12.44 -1.78
C LEU A 314 7.23 -12.22 -0.27
N PHE A 315 6.13 -11.96 0.44
CA PHE A 315 6.11 -11.84 1.89
C PHE A 315 6.59 -13.14 2.55
N VAL A 316 6.04 -14.29 2.14
CA VAL A 316 6.47 -15.61 2.63
C VAL A 316 7.94 -15.87 2.31
N ILE A 317 8.37 -15.64 1.06
CA ILE A 317 9.78 -15.84 0.67
C ILE A 317 10.70 -14.93 1.51
N GLY A 318 10.29 -13.69 1.77
CA GLY A 318 11.02 -12.75 2.61
C GLY A 318 11.26 -13.30 4.01
N HIS A 319 10.22 -13.83 4.67
CA HIS A 319 10.33 -14.48 5.98
C HIS A 319 11.18 -15.75 5.94
N LEU A 320 10.99 -16.62 4.95
CA LEU A 320 11.80 -17.84 4.77
C LEU A 320 13.28 -17.50 4.56
N SER A 321 13.59 -16.42 3.85
CA SER A 321 14.97 -15.96 3.63
C SER A 321 15.70 -15.64 4.94
N HIS A 322 14.99 -15.12 5.94
CA HIS A 322 15.54 -14.87 7.28
C HIS A 322 15.83 -16.16 8.04
N LEU A 323 14.93 -17.14 7.98
CA LEU A 323 15.13 -18.45 8.60
C LEU A 323 16.35 -19.18 8.00
N ILE A 324 16.48 -19.16 6.67
CA ILE A 324 17.62 -19.75 5.96
C ILE A 324 18.92 -19.05 6.37
N ARG A 325 18.91 -17.71 6.47
CA ARG A 325 20.09 -16.93 6.91
C ARG A 325 20.57 -17.35 8.30
N ILE A 326 19.65 -17.52 9.26
CA ILE A 326 19.98 -17.96 10.62
C ILE A 326 20.72 -19.30 10.59
N ARG A 327 20.20 -20.30 9.85
CA ARG A 327 20.84 -21.62 9.71
C ARG A 327 22.19 -21.54 8.97
N SER A 328 22.28 -20.69 7.96
CA SER A 328 23.47 -20.59 7.09
C SER A 328 24.70 -20.03 7.81
N ARG A 329 24.54 -19.34 8.95
CA ARG A 329 25.67 -18.84 9.76
C ARG A 329 26.54 -19.97 10.30
N TYR A 330 26.00 -21.19 10.41
CA TYR A 330 26.70 -22.32 11.04
C TYR A 330 27.60 -23.13 10.08
N ARG A 331 27.45 -22.96 8.76
CA ARG A 331 28.08 -23.84 7.76
C ARG A 331 28.87 -23.03 6.73
N GLU A 332 29.97 -22.40 7.14
CA GLU A 332 30.79 -21.60 6.22
C GLU A 332 31.93 -22.40 5.57
N GLN A 333 31.78 -22.75 4.28
CA GLN A 333 32.89 -23.06 3.39
C GLN A 333 33.27 -21.83 2.54
N LYS A 334 34.57 -21.53 2.44
CA LYS A 334 35.10 -20.30 1.82
C LYS A 334 34.72 -20.11 0.33
N LYS A 335 34.64 -21.17 -0.48
CA LYS A 335 34.35 -21.08 -1.93
C LYS A 335 32.88 -20.76 -2.24
N LEU A 336 31.94 -21.23 -1.42
CA LEU A 336 30.50 -20.93 -1.61
C LEU A 336 30.13 -19.48 -1.27
N ARG A 337 30.99 -18.71 -0.59
CA ARG A 337 30.67 -17.34 -0.16
C ARG A 337 30.39 -16.39 -1.33
N LEU A 338 31.14 -16.50 -2.42
CA LEU A 338 31.02 -15.56 -3.54
C LEU A 338 29.72 -15.78 -4.33
N ILE A 339 29.44 -17.04 -4.68
CA ILE A 339 28.19 -17.43 -5.36
C ILE A 339 26.99 -17.10 -4.47
N ARG A 340 27.09 -17.36 -3.16
CA ARG A 340 26.06 -16.98 -2.18
C ARG A 340 25.83 -15.48 -2.15
N HIS A 341 26.88 -14.64 -2.13
CA HIS A 341 26.70 -13.19 -2.14
C HIS A 341 26.08 -12.68 -3.44
N PHE A 342 26.48 -13.21 -4.58
CA PHE A 342 25.91 -12.81 -5.87
C PHE A 342 24.43 -13.19 -5.97
N SER A 343 24.09 -14.46 -5.71
CA SER A 343 22.70 -14.95 -5.71
C SER A 343 21.82 -14.19 -4.73
N HIS A 344 22.33 -13.92 -3.53
CA HIS A 344 21.64 -13.13 -2.52
C HIS A 344 21.38 -11.70 -2.99
N THR A 345 22.38 -11.03 -3.57
CA THR A 345 22.23 -9.66 -4.10
C THR A 345 21.24 -9.61 -5.26
N ALA A 346 21.33 -10.56 -6.20
CA ALA A 346 20.41 -10.65 -7.32
C ALA A 346 18.97 -10.88 -6.84
N TYR A 347 18.78 -11.78 -5.87
CA TYR A 347 17.49 -12.02 -5.23
C TYR A 347 16.89 -10.74 -4.62
N TYR A 348 17.67 -9.99 -3.83
CA TYR A 348 17.18 -8.70 -3.29
C TYR A 348 16.92 -7.70 -4.39
N GLY A 349 17.77 -7.61 -5.40
CA GLY A 349 17.58 -6.69 -6.53
C GLY A 349 16.25 -6.93 -7.23
N VAL A 350 15.92 -8.19 -7.56
CA VAL A 350 14.68 -8.56 -8.24
C VAL A 350 13.47 -8.32 -7.35
N CYS A 351 13.47 -8.86 -6.12
CA CYS A 351 12.30 -8.74 -5.22
C CYS A 351 12.02 -7.28 -4.85
N LEU A 352 13.09 -6.50 -4.59
CA LEU A 352 12.97 -5.08 -4.28
C LEU A 352 12.41 -4.30 -5.47
N SER A 353 13.00 -4.48 -6.66
CA SER A 353 12.55 -3.76 -7.86
C SER A 353 11.09 -4.08 -8.18
N TYR A 354 10.68 -5.33 -7.98
CA TYR A 354 9.28 -5.72 -8.15
C TYR A 354 8.36 -5.01 -7.14
N CYS A 355 8.69 -5.01 -5.85
CA CYS A 355 7.90 -4.29 -4.83
C CYS A 355 7.78 -2.80 -5.16
N ILE A 356 8.88 -2.15 -5.55
CA ILE A 356 8.89 -0.73 -5.93
C ILE A 356 8.03 -0.49 -7.18
N ALA A 357 8.16 -1.32 -8.20
CA ALA A 357 7.37 -1.20 -9.43
C ALA A 357 5.87 -1.32 -9.12
N ILE A 358 5.46 -2.32 -8.34
CA ILE A 358 4.07 -2.49 -7.91
C ILE A 358 3.59 -1.27 -7.10
N TYR A 359 4.39 -0.80 -6.14
CA TYR A 359 4.04 0.39 -5.35
C TYR A 359 3.79 1.62 -6.24
N VAL A 360 4.69 1.88 -7.20
CA VAL A 360 4.56 3.00 -8.14
C VAL A 360 3.33 2.82 -9.03
N LEU A 361 3.05 1.62 -9.51
CA LEU A 361 1.86 1.34 -10.34
C LEU A 361 0.57 1.62 -9.57
N LEU A 362 0.45 1.13 -8.33
CA LEU A 362 -0.70 1.38 -7.46
C LEU A 362 -0.84 2.88 -7.15
N TRP A 363 0.26 3.57 -6.82
CA TRP A 363 0.26 5.01 -6.56
C TRP A 363 -0.17 5.83 -7.79
N VAL A 364 0.34 5.49 -8.98
CA VAL A 364 -0.08 6.12 -10.25
C VAL A 364 -1.57 5.85 -10.51
N HIS A 365 -2.04 4.63 -10.25
CA HIS A 365 -3.44 4.26 -10.42
C HIS A 365 -4.35 5.12 -9.52
N ILE A 366 -4.07 5.18 -8.20
CA ILE A 366 -4.80 6.02 -7.25
C ILE A 366 -4.82 7.49 -7.70
N ASN A 367 -3.66 8.05 -8.10
CA ASN A 367 -3.58 9.45 -8.53
C ASN A 367 -4.39 9.74 -9.77
N ARG A 368 -4.37 8.81 -10.74
CA ARG A 368 -5.24 8.95 -11.90
C ARG A 368 -6.68 9.01 -11.42
N ILE A 369 -7.12 8.15 -10.47
CA ILE A 369 -8.57 8.02 -10.15
C ILE A 369 -9.03 9.29 -9.48
N ARG A 370 -8.24 9.77 -8.53
CA ARG A 370 -8.47 11.05 -7.87
C ARG A 370 -8.50 12.21 -8.87
N SER A 371 -7.55 12.23 -9.82
CA SER A 371 -7.50 13.26 -10.86
C SER A 371 -8.72 13.22 -11.79
N PHE A 372 -9.22 12.02 -12.13
CA PHE A 372 -10.42 11.86 -12.95
C PHE A 372 -11.66 12.40 -12.24
N VAL A 373 -11.88 11.97 -10.99
CA VAL A 373 -13.02 12.45 -10.18
C VAL A 373 -12.96 13.97 -9.97
N HIS A 374 -11.76 14.51 -9.72
CA HIS A 374 -11.56 15.94 -9.56
C HIS A 374 -11.86 16.72 -10.85
N GLN A 375 -11.41 16.23 -12.01
CA GLN A 375 -11.63 16.90 -13.29
C GLN A 375 -13.08 16.81 -13.77
N GLY A 376 -13.79 15.71 -13.48
CA GLY A 376 -15.18 15.51 -13.87
C GLY A 376 -16.20 16.35 -13.10
N ARG A 377 -15.77 17.19 -12.14
CA ARG A 377 -16.64 18.09 -11.33
C ARG A 377 -17.80 17.36 -10.62
N TRP A 378 -17.65 16.07 -10.36
CA TRP A 378 -18.67 15.27 -9.69
C TRP A 378 -18.83 15.64 -8.23
N ILE A 379 -17.70 15.89 -7.55
CA ILE A 379 -17.68 16.23 -6.12
C ILE A 379 -18.29 17.60 -5.90
N ARG A 380 -19.20 17.67 -4.92
CA ARG A 380 -19.78 18.93 -4.45
C ARG A 380 -18.68 19.87 -3.95
N GLY A 381 -18.48 20.99 -4.66
CA GLY A 381 -17.74 22.12 -4.12
C GLY A 381 -18.51 22.69 -2.93
N GLY A 382 -17.84 22.92 -1.79
CA GLY A 382 -18.46 23.68 -0.71
C GLY A 382 -18.75 25.13 -1.11
N ASN A 383 -19.27 25.97 -0.21
CA ASN A 383 -19.48 27.42 -0.43
C ASN A 383 -18.22 28.20 -0.87
N THR A 384 -17.05 27.56 -0.87
CA THR A 384 -15.76 28.09 -1.33
C THR A 384 -15.23 27.38 -2.58
N ASP A 385 -16.08 26.66 -3.34
CA ASP A 385 -15.79 25.89 -4.57
C ASP A 385 -14.68 24.82 -4.47
N ALA A 386 -14.08 24.63 -3.29
CA ALA A 386 -12.99 23.68 -3.10
C ALA A 386 -13.52 22.28 -2.76
N ASN A 387 -13.10 21.27 -3.53
CA ASN A 387 -13.30 19.86 -3.23
C ASN A 387 -12.74 19.54 -1.82
N ALA A 388 -13.59 19.00 -0.94
CA ALA A 388 -13.21 18.68 0.44
C ALA A 388 -12.07 17.64 0.54
N GLU A 389 -11.88 16.79 -0.47
CA GLU A 389 -10.74 15.86 -0.52
C GLU A 389 -9.38 16.59 -0.68
N HIS A 390 -9.40 17.82 -1.18
CA HIS A 390 -8.23 18.70 -1.28
C HIS A 390 -8.07 19.65 -0.09
N ALA A 391 -9.01 19.65 0.85
CA ALA A 391 -8.87 20.41 2.08
C ALA A 391 -8.36 19.48 3.20
N ILE A 392 -7.36 19.91 3.96
CA ILE A 392 -6.90 19.19 5.16
C ILE A 392 -7.82 19.58 6.32
N ARG A 393 -8.90 18.81 6.53
CA ARG A 393 -9.91 19.11 7.56
C ARG A 393 -10.28 17.91 8.45
N GLY A 394 -10.05 16.68 7.99
CA GLY A 394 -10.40 15.45 8.72
C GLY A 394 -9.28 14.87 9.58
N VAL A 395 -9.65 14.19 10.67
CA VAL A 395 -8.70 13.43 11.51
C VAL A 395 -8.01 12.34 10.68
N GLY A 396 -8.73 11.67 9.77
CA GLY A 396 -8.18 10.66 8.88
C GLY A 396 -7.14 11.21 7.90
N GLN A 397 -7.12 12.53 7.67
CA GLN A 397 -6.10 13.19 6.86
C GLN A 397 -4.92 13.69 7.69
N ILE A 398 -5.18 14.23 8.88
CA ILE A 398 -4.14 14.79 9.76
C ILE A 398 -3.29 13.66 10.34
N LEU A 399 -3.90 12.53 10.71
CA LEU A 399 -3.19 11.44 11.36
C LEU A 399 -2.06 10.88 10.48
N PRO A 400 -2.25 10.48 9.21
CA PRO A 400 -1.15 10.01 8.38
C PRO A 400 -0.02 11.04 8.18
N ILE A 401 -0.35 12.32 8.09
CA ILE A 401 0.65 13.40 7.94
C ILE A 401 1.46 13.53 9.22
N THR A 402 0.78 13.68 10.37
CA THR A 402 1.42 13.89 11.66
C THR A 402 2.22 12.67 12.09
N THR A 403 1.72 11.46 11.87
CA THR A 403 2.49 10.24 12.10
C THR A 403 3.71 10.22 11.18
N THR A 404 3.56 10.42 9.88
CA THR A 404 4.71 10.39 8.96
C THR A 404 5.78 11.43 9.33
N VAL A 405 5.39 12.70 9.47
CA VAL A 405 6.31 13.80 9.78
C VAL A 405 6.92 13.63 11.17
N GLY A 406 6.09 13.33 12.17
CA GLY A 406 6.53 13.08 13.53
C GLY A 406 7.54 11.94 13.57
N TRP A 407 7.26 10.82 12.90
CA TRP A 407 8.18 9.68 12.86
C TRP A 407 9.50 10.00 12.16
N ILE A 408 9.49 10.74 11.05
CA ILE A 408 10.73 11.17 10.38
C ILE A 408 11.57 12.04 11.33
N ILE A 409 10.94 12.98 12.04
CA ILE A 409 11.62 13.86 12.99
C ILE A 409 12.19 13.04 14.16
N PHE A 410 11.36 12.21 14.81
CA PHE A 410 11.79 11.42 15.96
C PHE A 410 12.89 10.41 15.62
N THR A 411 12.76 9.67 14.51
CA THR A 411 13.79 8.70 14.09
C THR A 411 15.08 9.38 13.65
N GLY A 412 14.97 10.54 12.98
CA GLY A 412 16.12 11.36 12.61
C GLY A 412 16.87 11.88 13.84
N LEU A 413 16.16 12.44 14.81
CA LEU A 413 16.73 12.93 16.07
C LEU A 413 17.35 11.81 16.90
N ASP A 414 16.66 10.68 17.05
CA ASP A 414 17.18 9.52 17.79
C ASP A 414 18.49 8.99 17.17
N SER A 415 18.53 8.91 15.84
CA SER A 415 19.72 8.47 15.11
C SER A 415 20.91 9.44 15.25
N ILE A 416 20.64 10.75 15.28
CA ILE A 416 21.69 11.78 15.43
C ILE A 416 22.20 11.81 16.88
N VAL A 417 21.29 11.79 17.86
CA VAL A 417 21.60 11.93 19.28
C VAL A 417 22.26 10.67 19.84
N PHE A 418 21.73 9.49 19.53
CA PHE A 418 22.19 8.23 20.11
C PHE A 418 23.12 7.43 19.21
N GLY A 419 23.03 7.60 17.89
CA GLY A 419 23.93 6.94 16.92
C GLY A 419 25.39 7.42 17.00
N ALA A 420 25.65 8.54 17.67
CA ALA A 420 26.99 9.08 17.87
C ALA A 420 27.78 8.44 19.02
N ARG A 421 27.19 7.57 19.85
CA ARG A 421 27.94 6.93 20.96
C ARG A 421 28.89 5.86 20.40
N PRO A 422 30.22 6.06 20.46
CA PRO A 422 31.16 5.04 20.02
C PRO A 422 31.02 3.81 20.92
N LYS A 423 31.05 2.61 20.33
CA LYS A 423 31.02 1.31 21.02
C LYS A 423 32.29 1.02 21.85
N GLN A 424 32.91 2.02 22.44
CA GLN A 424 34.21 1.89 23.11
C GLN A 424 34.15 1.15 24.46
N GLU A 425 32.97 0.82 25.01
CA GLU A 425 32.86 0.29 26.39
C GLU A 425 32.41 -1.19 26.51
N GLU A 426 32.01 -1.87 25.44
CA GLU A 426 31.60 -3.30 25.55
C GLU A 426 32.77 -4.30 25.56
N GLY A 427 34.02 -3.83 25.48
CA GLY A 427 35.22 -4.67 25.43
C GLY A 427 35.87 -5.01 26.78
N ASN A 428 35.27 -4.64 27.91
CA ASN A 428 35.89 -4.76 29.23
C ASN A 428 35.07 -5.55 30.26
N LYS A 429 34.29 -6.55 29.82
CA LYS A 429 33.59 -7.49 30.69
C LYS A 429 33.88 -8.94 30.33
#